data_AF-A0A6A8LWC5-F1
#
_entry.id   AF-A0A6A8LWC5-F1
#
_cell.length_a   1.000
_cell.length_b   1.000
_cell.length_c   1.000
_cell.angle_alpha   90.00
_cell.angle_beta   90.00
_cell.angle_gamma   90.00
#
_symmetry.space_group_name_H-M   'P 1'
#
loop_
_entity.id
_entity.type
_entity.pdbx_description
1 polymer ?
#
loop_
_entity_poly.entity_id
_entity_poly.type
_entity_poly.pdbx_seq_one_letter_code
_entity_poly.pdbx_strand_id
1 'polypeptide(L)'
;EVRDADTGTFHDVYLAGAHVYGDKTVTVKAGQSATYNFTLSLTGLKENQLVEGWLRFVGNDGQNQLVVPYLAYYGDMTSEDVFDKA
;
A
#
# COMPACT_ATOMS: atom_id res chain seq x y z
N GLU A 1 8.72 2.77 -7.04
CA GLU A 1 9.03 1.90 -8.20
C GLU A 1 10.34 2.32 -8.83
N VAL A 2 10.96 1.45 -9.63
CA VAL A 2 12.12 1.79 -10.48
C VAL A 2 11.81 1.33 -11.90
N ARG A 3 12.12 2.18 -12.88
CA ARG A 3 12.01 1.87 -14.31
C ARG A 3 13.31 1.21 -14.76
N ASP A 4 13.21 0.01 -15.31
CA ASP A 4 14.30 -0.64 -16.02
C ASP A 4 14.67 0.19 -17.27
N ALA A 5 15.95 0.54 -17.39
CA ALA A 5 16.42 1.41 -18.46
C ALA A 5 16.43 0.72 -19.84
N ASP A 6 16.58 -0.61 -19.87
CA ASP A 6 16.77 -1.40 -21.08
C ASP A 6 15.43 -1.91 -21.62
N THR A 7 14.52 -2.32 -20.75
CA THR A 7 13.20 -2.85 -21.12
C THR A 7 12.08 -1.82 -21.00
N GLY A 8 12.31 -0.74 -20.23
CA GLY A 8 11.30 0.26 -19.93
C GLY A 8 10.21 -0.20 -18.95
N THR A 9 10.30 -1.42 -18.41
CA THR A 9 9.32 -1.94 -17.43
C THR A 9 9.55 -1.37 -16.05
N PHE A 10 8.46 -1.09 -15.32
CA PHE A 10 8.52 -0.69 -13.93
C PHE A 10 8.46 -1.91 -13.01
N HIS A 11 9.18 -1.85 -11.89
CA HIS A 11 9.10 -2.84 -10.83
C HIS A 11 9.02 -2.19 -9.46
N ASP A 12 8.30 -2.87 -8.58
CA ASP A 12 8.10 -2.46 -7.19
C ASP A 12 9.44 -2.46 -6.44
N VAL A 13 9.64 -1.43 -5.64
CA VAL A 13 10.76 -1.36 -4.72
C VAL A 13 10.21 -1.32 -3.31
N TYR A 14 10.57 -2.31 -2.51
CA TYR A 14 10.26 -2.33 -1.10
C TYR A 14 10.87 -1.13 -0.40
N LEU A 15 10.04 -0.35 0.28
CA LEU A 15 10.49 0.77 1.10
C LEU A 15 11.14 0.22 2.36
N ALA A 16 12.44 0.43 2.50
CA ALA A 16 13.18 0.00 3.67
C ALA A 16 12.59 0.61 4.94
N GLY A 17 12.28 -0.24 5.93
CA GLY A 17 11.67 0.18 7.20
C GLY A 17 10.16 0.34 7.17
N ALA A 18 9.49 0.20 6.01
CA ALA A 18 8.04 0.22 5.95
C ALA A 18 7.45 -0.99 6.68
N HIS A 19 6.44 -0.75 7.52
CA HIS A 19 5.80 -1.81 8.29
C HIS A 19 4.33 -1.50 8.56
N VAL A 20 3.50 -2.54 8.53
CA VAL A 20 2.10 -2.46 8.95
C VAL A 20 1.95 -3.07 10.33
N TYR A 21 1.42 -2.29 11.26
CA TYR A 21 1.04 -2.74 12.60
C TYR A 21 -0.47 -2.98 12.68
N GLY A 22 -0.86 -4.00 13.42
CA GLY A 22 -2.25 -4.36 13.66
C GLY A 22 -2.38 -5.81 14.13
N ASP A 23 -3.61 -6.27 14.30
CA ASP A 23 -3.86 -7.66 14.67
C ASP A 23 -3.49 -8.60 13.53
N LYS A 24 -2.77 -9.69 13.85
CA LYS A 24 -2.40 -10.73 12.88
C LYS A 24 -3.59 -11.60 12.45
N THR A 25 -4.70 -11.52 13.19
CA THR A 25 -5.91 -12.31 12.95
C THR A 25 -7.11 -11.45 13.30
N VAL A 26 -8.14 -11.52 12.46
CA VAL A 26 -9.40 -10.80 12.61
C VAL A 26 -10.56 -11.79 12.54
N THR A 27 -11.69 -11.48 13.19
CA THR A 27 -12.86 -12.36 13.28
C THR A 27 -14.13 -11.60 12.96
N VAL A 28 -14.74 -11.90 11.82
CA VAL A 28 -16.05 -11.35 11.44
C VAL A 28 -17.12 -12.41 11.72
N LYS A 29 -18.10 -12.07 12.56
CA LYS A 29 -19.23 -12.97 12.84
C LYS A 29 -20.18 -13.00 11.65
N ALA A 30 -20.83 -14.16 11.42
CA ALA A 30 -21.81 -14.30 10.35
C ALA A 30 -22.92 -13.23 10.45
N GLY A 31 -23.21 -12.57 9.33
CA GLY A 31 -24.23 -11.51 9.25
C GLY A 31 -23.87 -10.20 9.96
N GLN A 32 -22.63 -10.04 10.42
CA GLN A 32 -22.18 -8.85 11.15
C GLN A 32 -21.01 -8.16 10.42
N SER A 33 -20.84 -6.87 10.70
CA SER A 33 -19.66 -6.11 10.33
C SER A 33 -18.72 -5.95 11.53
N ALA A 34 -17.43 -5.86 11.28
CA ALA A 34 -16.42 -5.55 12.28
C ALA A 34 -15.42 -4.53 11.72
N THR A 35 -14.89 -3.68 12.60
CA THR A 35 -13.91 -2.65 12.26
C THR A 35 -12.58 -2.96 12.94
N TYR A 36 -11.51 -2.94 12.18
CA TYR A 36 -10.15 -3.17 12.65
C TYR A 36 -9.25 -2.01 12.21
N ASN A 37 -8.33 -1.61 13.09
CA ASN A 37 -7.39 -0.55 12.79
C ASN A 37 -6.03 -1.17 12.45
N PHE A 38 -5.47 -0.71 11.35
CA PHE A 38 -4.11 -1.00 10.94
C PHE A 38 -3.35 0.31 10.77
N THR A 39 -2.07 0.31 11.11
CA THR A 39 -1.20 1.48 11.01
C THR A 39 -0.05 1.18 10.08
N LEU A 40 0.04 1.89 8.96
CA LEU A 40 1.19 1.88 8.08
C LEU A 40 2.23 2.88 8.60
N SER A 41 3.39 2.39 9.02
CA SER A 41 4.55 3.20 9.39
C SER A 41 5.51 3.25 8.21
N LEU A 42 5.88 4.47 7.81
CA LEU A 42 6.77 4.76 6.69
C LEU A 42 7.94 5.60 7.17
N THR A 43 9.13 5.31 6.67
CA THR A 43 10.36 6.04 6.99
C THR A 43 11.16 6.29 5.72
N GLY A 44 11.90 7.40 5.66
CA GLY A 44 12.80 7.69 4.53
C GLY A 44 12.09 8.03 3.21
N LEU A 45 10.85 8.52 3.28
CA LEU A 45 10.13 9.00 2.10
C LEU A 45 10.75 10.29 1.56
N LYS A 46 10.73 10.43 0.24
CA LYS A 46 11.05 11.69 -0.45
C LYS A 46 9.75 12.43 -0.73
N GLU A 47 9.75 13.75 -0.63
CA GLU A 47 8.61 14.56 -1.06
C GLU A 47 8.21 14.20 -2.49
N ASN A 48 6.90 14.19 -2.74
CA ASN A 48 6.25 13.79 -3.98
C ASN A 48 6.40 12.31 -4.35
N GLN A 49 6.51 11.45 -3.33
CA GLN A 49 6.62 10.01 -3.51
C GLN A 49 5.28 9.28 -3.30
N LEU A 50 4.93 8.45 -4.28
CA LEU A 50 3.82 7.49 -4.20
C LEU A 50 4.23 6.26 -3.39
N VAL A 51 3.31 5.80 -2.55
CA VAL A 51 3.45 4.59 -1.73
C VAL A 51 2.18 3.76 -1.87
N GLU A 52 2.33 2.51 -2.27
CA GLU A 52 1.21 1.60 -2.51
C GLU A 52 1.48 0.21 -1.95
N GLY A 53 0.42 -0.59 -1.85
CA GLY A 53 0.50 -1.99 -1.44
C GLY A 53 -0.87 -2.56 -1.10
N TRP A 54 -0.88 -3.69 -0.38
CA TRP A 54 -2.11 -4.36 0.01
C TRP A 54 -2.01 -5.01 1.39
N LEU A 55 -3.14 -5.05 2.09
CA LEU A 55 -3.38 -5.96 3.21
C LEU A 55 -4.06 -7.22 2.67
N ARG A 56 -3.45 -8.38 2.89
CA ARG A 56 -3.99 -9.66 2.45
C ARG A 56 -4.44 -10.48 3.65
N PHE A 57 -5.72 -10.81 3.67
CA PHE A 57 -6.34 -11.72 4.64
C PHE A 57 -6.67 -13.03 3.95
N VAL A 58 -6.32 -14.13 4.61
CA VAL A 58 -6.62 -15.48 4.14
C VAL A 58 -7.41 -16.17 5.24
N GLY A 59 -8.57 -16.73 4.88
CA GLY A 59 -9.37 -17.53 5.79
C GLY A 59 -8.60 -18.75 6.29
N ASN A 60 -8.94 -19.24 7.47
CA ASN A 60 -8.26 -20.40 8.07
C ASN A 60 -8.37 -21.67 7.22
N ASP A 61 -9.36 -21.73 6.32
CA ASP A 61 -9.56 -22.80 5.33
C ASP A 61 -8.74 -22.61 4.04
N GLY A 62 -8.03 -21.50 3.90
CA GLY A 62 -7.26 -21.12 2.71
C GLY A 62 -8.09 -20.69 1.50
N GLN A 63 -9.42 -20.78 1.57
CA GLN A 63 -10.32 -20.58 0.42
C GLN A 63 -10.76 -19.12 0.30
N ASN A 64 -11.06 -18.48 1.43
CA ASN A 64 -11.50 -17.10 1.45
C ASN A 64 -10.31 -16.15 1.40
N GLN A 65 -10.25 -15.29 0.40
CA GLN A 65 -9.22 -14.25 0.30
C GLN A 65 -9.86 -12.88 0.22
N LEU A 66 -9.43 -11.98 1.10
CA LEU A 66 -9.77 -10.57 1.03
C LEU A 66 -8.46 -9.80 0.86
N VAL A 67 -8.42 -8.99 -0.19
CA VAL A 67 -7.29 -8.10 -0.47
C VAL A 67 -7.81 -6.67 -0.38
N VAL A 68 -7.17 -5.87 0.47
CA VAL A 68 -7.49 -4.45 0.65
C VAL A 68 -6.30 -3.64 0.15
N PRO A 69 -6.37 -3.04 -1.04
CA PRO A 69 -5.30 -2.18 -1.54
C PRO A 69 -5.25 -0.86 -0.77
N TYR A 70 -4.06 -0.28 -0.65
CA TYR A 70 -3.86 1.08 -0.17
C TYR A 70 -2.95 1.86 -1.11
N LEU A 71 -3.21 3.16 -1.21
CA LEU A 71 -2.44 4.12 -1.95
C LEU A 71 -2.28 5.38 -1.10
N ALA A 72 -1.05 5.84 -0.96
CA ALA A 72 -0.69 7.04 -0.24
C ALA A 72 0.28 7.88 -1.07
N TYR A 73 0.23 9.20 -0.86
CA TYR A 73 1.13 10.15 -1.49
C TYR A 73 1.78 11.00 -0.40
N TYR A 74 3.11 11.02 -0.38
CA TYR A 74 3.85 11.88 0.54
C TYR A 74 4.15 13.23 -0.13
N GLY A 75 3.16 14.11 -0.11
CA GLY A 75 3.23 15.44 -0.74
C GLY A 75 1.83 16.04 -0.87
N ASP A 76 1.70 17.08 -1.70
CA ASP A 76 0.42 17.68 -2.07
C ASP A 76 0.08 17.38 -3.53
N MET A 77 -0.82 16.41 -3.74
CA MET A 77 -1.27 16.00 -5.08
C MET A 77 -1.95 17.13 -5.87
N THR A 78 -2.36 18.23 -5.23
CA THR A 78 -2.97 19.38 -5.90
C THR A 78 -1.95 20.37 -6.45
N SER A 79 -0.66 20.16 -6.15
CA SER A 79 0.45 21.03 -6.55
C SER A 79 1.36 20.44 -7.64
N GLU A 80 1.01 19.26 -8.16
CA GLU A 80 1.78 18.60 -9.21
C GLU A 80 1.73 19.36 -10.54
N ASP A 81 2.84 19.30 -11.29
CA ASP A 81 2.90 19.89 -12.63
C ASP A 81 1.91 19.17 -13.56
N VAL A 82 0.99 19.93 -14.16
CA VAL A 82 0.01 19.39 -15.14
C VAL A 82 0.53 19.38 -16.57
N PHE A 83 1.69 19.98 -16.82
CA PHE A 83 2.38 20.00 -18.11
C PHE A 83 3.81 19.49 -17.93
N ASP A 84 4.28 18.71 -18.90
CA ASP A 84 5.68 18.31 -18.95
C ASP A 84 6.58 19.55 -19.03
N LYS A 85 7.63 19.55 -18.19
CA LYS A 85 8.68 20.57 -18.25
C LYS A 85 9.58 20.27 -19.45
N ALA A 86 9.80 21.30 -20.28
CA ALA A 86 10.65 21.26 -21.46
C ALA A 86 12.14 21.10 -21.13
#